data_AF-A0A4U0PAS7-F1
#
_entry.id   AF-A0A4U0PAS7-F1
#
_cell.length_a   1.000
_cell.length_b   1.000
_cell.length_c   1.000
_cell.angle_alpha   90.00
_cell.angle_beta   90.00
_cell.angle_gamma   90.00
#
_symmetry.space_group_name_H-M   'P 1'
#
loop_
_entity.id
_entity.type
_entity.pdbx_description
1 polymer ?
#
loop_
_entity_poly.entity_id
_entity_poly.type
_entity_poly.pdbx_seq_one_letter_code
_entity_poly.pdbx_strand_id
1 'polypeptide(L)' 'MNSNTKFRQKSPTQRFLSILGLFMFLVYFTLGLLIIFWDKFPLEIDTRYRNMFGILLIVYSFMRFIRLFQKNFTH' A
#
# COMPACT_ATOMS: atom_id res chain seq x y z
N MET A 1 -14.28 35.36 -29.05
CA MET A 1 -13.87 35.39 -27.63
C MET A 1 -13.45 33.98 -27.22
N ASN A 2 -12.23 33.80 -26.72
CA ASN A 2 -11.55 32.53 -26.47
C ASN A 2 -12.13 31.78 -25.25
N SER A 3 -12.76 30.62 -25.47
CA SER A 3 -13.19 29.71 -24.42
C SER A 3 -11.99 28.93 -23.90
N ASN A 4 -11.41 29.43 -22.81
CA ASN A 4 -10.39 28.77 -22.01
C ASN A 4 -10.93 27.46 -21.43
N THR A 5 -10.91 26.39 -22.23
CA THR A 5 -11.07 25.03 -21.74
C THR A 5 -9.82 24.67 -20.96
N LYS A 6 -9.78 25.04 -19.68
CA LYS A 6 -8.91 24.37 -18.72
C LYS A 6 -9.42 22.94 -18.63
N PHE A 7 -8.98 22.11 -19.57
CA PHE A 7 -8.87 20.69 -19.34
C PHE A 7 -8.03 20.57 -18.08
N ARG A 8 -8.69 20.44 -16.92
CA ARG A 8 -8.11 19.82 -15.74
C ARG A 8 -7.79 18.42 -16.19
N GLN A 9 -6.67 18.25 -16.89
CA GLN A 9 -6.03 16.96 -17.05
C GLN A 9 -5.78 16.55 -15.59
N LYS A 10 -6.68 15.72 -15.04
CA LYS A 10 -6.39 14.96 -13.84
C LYS A 10 -5.01 14.38 -14.13
N SER A 11 -4.00 14.83 -13.40
CA SER A 11 -2.62 14.62 -13.79
C SER A 11 -2.45 13.12 -14.05
N PRO A 12 -1.82 12.71 -15.17
CA PRO A 12 -1.50 11.30 -15.40
C PRO A 12 -0.81 10.67 -14.18
N THR A 13 -0.07 11.50 -13.46
CA THR A 13 0.60 11.25 -12.19
C THR A 13 -0.34 10.76 -11.08
N GLN A 14 -1.57 11.26 -10.96
CA GLN A 14 -2.51 10.80 -9.92
C GLN A 14 -2.92 9.32 -10.13
N ARG A 15 -3.12 8.92 -11.39
CA ARG A 15 -3.38 7.52 -11.75
C ARG A 15 -2.13 6.66 -11.56
N PHE A 16 -0.95 7.19 -11.88
CA PHE A 16 0.33 6.52 -11.68
C PHE A 16 0.64 6.27 -10.20
N LEU A 17 0.39 7.24 -9.32
CA LEU A 17 0.55 7.09 -7.88
C LEU A 17 -0.40 6.03 -7.30
N SER A 18 -1.60 5.90 -7.86
CA SER A 18 -2.57 4.90 -7.41
C SER A 18 -2.10 3.48 -7.74
N ILE A 19 -1.58 3.26 -8.96
CA ILE A 19 -1.02 1.97 -9.38
C ILE A 19 0.25 1.65 -8.58
N LEU A 20 1.13 2.64 -8.39
CA LEU A 20 2.33 2.47 -7.56
C LEU A 20 1.98 2.17 -6.10
N GLY A 21 0.96 2.83 -5.55
CA GLY A 21 0.45 2.59 -4.21
C GLY A 21 -0.14 1.19 -4.05
N LEU A 22 -0.89 0.71 -5.05
CA LEU A 22 -1.43 -0.66 -5.07
C LEU A 22 -0.31 -1.70 -5.23
N PHE A 23 0.68 -1.44 -6.08
CA PHE A 23 1.84 -2.31 -6.26
C PHE A 23 2.64 -2.40 -4.95
N MET A 24 2.93 -1.28 -4.31
CA MET A 24 3.61 -1.26 -3.01
C MET A 24 2.79 -2.00 -1.95
N PHE A 25 1.47 -1.80 -1.91
CA PHE A 25 0.59 -2.56 -1.04
C PHE A 25 0.73 -4.07 -1.28
N LEU A 26 0.70 -4.51 -2.53
CA LEU A 26 0.83 -5.93 -2.89
C LEU A 26 2.18 -6.51 -2.45
N VAL A 27 3.27 -5.74 -2.60
CA VAL A 27 4.61 -6.13 -2.14
C VAL A 27 4.64 -6.28 -0.61
N TYR A 28 4.16 -5.30 0.16
CA TYR A 28 4.15 -5.43 1.63
C TYR A 28 3.16 -6.50 2.12
N PHE A 29 2.05 -6.69 1.42
CA PHE A 29 1.05 -7.72 1.73
C PHE A 29 1.63 -9.11 1.52
N THR A 30 2.22 -9.36 0.34
CA THR A 30 2.90 -10.63 0.04
C THR A 30 4.08 -10.88 0.96
N LEU A 31 4.84 -9.84 1.33
CA LEU A 31 5.94 -9.97 2.29
C LEU A 31 5.44 -10.34 3.70
N GLY A 32 4.35 -9.72 4.17
CA GLY A 32 3.72 -10.07 5.44
C GLY A 32 3.13 -11.48 5.43
N LEU A 33 2.50 -11.89 4.31
CA LEU A 33 2.01 -13.24 4.11
C LEU A 33 3.16 -14.25 4.11
N LEU A 34 4.26 -13.95 3.41
CA LEU A 34 5.49 -14.73 3.42
C LEU A 34 6.01 -14.89 4.84
N ILE A 35 6.14 -13.82 5.62
CA ILE A 35 6.64 -13.88 7.01
C ILE A 35 5.76 -14.80 7.89
N ILE A 36 4.44 -14.80 7.69
CA ILE A 36 3.50 -15.67 8.42
C ILE A 36 3.59 -17.12 7.93
N PHE A 37 3.65 -17.34 6.62
CA PHE A 37 3.74 -18.67 5.99
C PHE A 37 5.13 -19.30 6.09
N TRP A 38 6.16 -18.51 6.35
CA TRP A 38 7.54 -18.99 6.43
C TRP A 38 7.77 -19.64 7.79
N ASP A 39 7.44 -20.93 7.85
CA ASP A 39 7.43 -21.73 9.08
C ASP A 39 8.82 -21.78 9.75
N LYS A 40 9.88 -21.99 8.94
CA LYS A 40 11.28 -22.07 9.36
C LYS A 40 12.09 -20.80 9.04
N PHE A 41 11.70 -19.67 9.61
CA PHE A 41 12.57 -18.49 9.55
C PHE A 41 13.78 -18.73 10.49
N PRO A 42 15.04 -18.57 10.04
CA PRO A 42 16.24 -18.88 10.82
C PRO A 42 16.58 -17.85 11.92
N LEU A 43 15.63 -16.98 12.27
CA LEU A 43 15.79 -16.03 13.38
C LEU A 43 15.14 -16.63 14.62
N GLU A 44 15.87 -16.68 15.74
CA GLU A 44 15.42 -17.11 17.08
C GLU A 44 14.40 -16.12 17.68
N ILE A 45 13.34 -15.82 16.95
CA ILE A 45 12.25 -14.97 17.40
C ILE A 45 11.07 -15.89 17.72
N ASP A 46 10.49 -15.75 18.91
CA ASP A 46 9.31 -16.50 19.32
C ASP A 46 8.24 -16.43 18.23
N THR A 47 7.65 -17.57 17.89
CA THR A 47 6.67 -17.72 16.80
C THR A 47 5.51 -16.73 16.95
N ARG A 48 5.17 -16.37 18.20
CA ARG A 48 4.17 -15.35 18.52
C ARG A 48 4.54 -13.96 17.99
N TYR A 49 5.77 -13.51 18.22
CA TYR A 49 6.23 -12.20 17.78
C TYR A 49 6.31 -12.14 16.25
N ARG A 50 6.77 -13.20 15.59
CA ARG A 50 6.82 -13.28 14.12
C ARG A 50 5.44 -13.09 13.49
N ASN A 51 4.43 -13.80 13.99
CA ASN A 51 3.06 -13.67 13.49
C ASN A 51 2.48 -12.28 13.76
N MET A 52 2.70 -11.72 14.96
CA MET A 52 2.29 -10.34 15.26
C MET A 52 2.93 -9.33 14.32
N PHE A 53 4.22 -9.50 14.02
CA PHE A 53 4.95 -8.60 13.13
C PHE A 53 4.41 -8.68 11.70
N GLY A 54 4.14 -9.88 11.20
CA GLY A 54 3.52 -10.08 9.88
C GLY A 54 2.12 -9.46 9.80
N ILE A 55 1.27 -9.67 10.82
CA ILE A 55 -0.07 -9.08 10.89
C ILE A 55 0.00 -7.55 10.95
N LEU A 56 0.90 -7.00 11.78
CA LEU A 56 1.14 -5.56 11.87
C LEU A 56 1.58 -4.97 10.52
N LEU A 57 2.45 -5.67 9.79
CA LEU A 57 2.91 -5.26 8.46
C LEU A 57 1.74 -5.17 7.47
N ILE A 58 0.86 -6.18 7.48
CA ILE A 58 -0.34 -6.24 6.63
C ILE A 58 -1.31 -5.10 6.97
N VAL A 59 -1.64 -4.92 8.25
CA VAL A 59 -2.55 -3.87 8.73
C VAL A 59 -2.00 -2.48 8.39
N TYR A 60 -0.70 -2.26 8.64
CA TYR A 60 -0.03 -0.99 8.33
C TYR A 60 -0.06 -0.68 6.83
N SER A 61 0.13 -1.70 5.99
CA SER A 61 0.05 -1.57 4.52
C SER A 61 -1.33 -1.13 4.07
N PHE A 62 -2.38 -1.71 4.66
CA PHE A 62 -3.77 -1.30 4.42
C PHE A 62 -4.03 0.15 4.85
N MET A 63 -3.61 0.52 6.06
CA MET A 63 -3.74 1.91 6.54
C MET A 63 -3.03 2.91 5.64
N ARG A 64 -1.87 2.54 5.07
CA ARG A 64 -1.13 3.39 4.13
C ARG A 64 -1.85 3.53 2.79
N PHE A 65 -2.44 2.44 2.29
CA PHE A 65 -3.24 2.44 1.06
C PHE A 65 -4.50 3.29 1.20
N ILE A 66 -5.25 3.14 2.29
CA ILE A 66 -6.47 3.92 2.57
C ILE A 66 -6.13 5.42 2.65
N ARG A 67 -5.02 5.79 3.31
CA ARG A 67 -4.56 7.19 3.37
C ARG A 67 -4.21 7.78 2.00
N LEU A 68 -3.57 6.99 1.13
CA LEU A 68 -3.30 7.39 -0.25
C LEU A 68 -4.61 7.58 -1.04
N PHE A 69 -5.60 6.70 -0.86
CA PHE A 69 -6.88 6.77 -1.56
C PHE A 69 -7.73 7.98 -1.12
N GLN A 70 -7.82 8.24 0.19
CA GLN A 70 -8.57 9.38 0.73
C GLN A 70 -8.03 10.73 0.26
N LYS A 71 -6.71 10.91 0.22
CA LYS A 71 -6.08 12.14 -0.29
C LYS A 71 -6.42 12.43 -1.76
N ASN A 72 -6.76 11.41 -2.54
CA ASN A 72 -7.07 11.55 -3.96
C ASN A 72 -8.57 11.76 -4.23
N PHE A 73 -9.46 11.43 -3.29
CA PHE A 73 -10.92 11.48 -3.49
C PHE A 73 -11.58 12.76 -2.93
N THR A 74 -10.94 13.48 -2.00
CA THR A 74 -11.50 14.71 -1.38
C THR A 74 -11.16 16.00 -2.16
N HIS A 75 -11.20 16.00 -3.50
CA HIS A 75 -10.89 17.20 -4.30
C HIS A 75 -11.77 17.38 -5.54
#